data_AF-A0A923VTR9-F1
#
_entry.id   AF-A0A923VTR9-F1
#
_cell.length_a   1.000
_cell.length_b   1.000
_cell.length_c   1.000
_cell.angle_alpha   90.00
_cell.angle_beta   90.00
_cell.angle_gamma   90.00
#
_symmetry.space_group_name_H-M   'P 1'
#
loop_
_entity.id
_entity.type
_entity.pdbx_description
1 polymer ?
#
loop_
_entity_poly.entity_id
_entity_poly.type
_entity_poly.pdbx_seq_one_letter_code
_entity_poly.pdbx_strand_id
1 'polypeptide(L)'
;MRIYILTVLLFVFSKGLAQNQSYSTQKISDSLKQNANAILRFNETNIEIVSQREMNIKTKRVLTVLNELGLKLINAYENFDKTNKIQKIEAYILDESGNELKHFKRKDFRDQAAFDGFSVFSDNRILYLDYTPVHYPFTIVYECEISTSNTAFIPRWMPLEDYNLGVESSVLNVKFPNNLGFKKKEINFQGFDIKKITDTSTQLSYSASVILAQKQEDLSPTFTDLYPNLLMGLELFNLEGIDGNAKTWKDFGVWYSTKILDGTIELPEATKEKIKILVGNETNVLNKVAIIYQYLQNKSRYVSIQVGIGGWKPMYAKDVDKLSYGDCKALSNYTRALLEVVNIPSYNTLVYGSKYKLNIDSDFVSMQGNHMI
;
A
#
# COMPACT_ATOMS: atom_id res chain seq x y z
N MET A 1 59.82 -27.41 50.60
CA MET A 1 58.36 -27.50 50.37
C MET A 1 57.86 -26.10 50.07
N ARG A 2 57.71 -25.72 48.79
CA ARG A 2 57.21 -24.41 48.35
C ARG A 2 55.83 -24.63 47.74
N ILE A 3 54.80 -24.07 48.36
CA ILE A 3 53.41 -24.15 47.91
C ILE A 3 53.16 -22.93 47.02
N TYR A 4 52.89 -23.18 45.73
CA TYR A 4 52.42 -22.15 44.80
C TYR A 4 50.90 -22.08 44.92
N ILE A 5 50.38 -20.94 45.38
CA ILE A 5 48.93 -20.64 45.38
C ILE A 5 48.59 -20.13 43.98
N LEU A 6 47.83 -20.93 43.25
CA LEU A 6 47.29 -20.60 41.93
C LEU A 6 45.98 -19.83 42.11
N THR A 7 46.01 -18.51 41.96
CA THR A 7 44.80 -17.66 42.03
C THR A 7 44.07 -17.75 40.69
N VAL A 8 42.99 -18.54 40.64
CA VAL A 8 42.10 -18.63 39.48
C VAL A 8 41.18 -17.41 39.48
N LEU A 9 41.42 -16.46 38.56
CA LEU A 9 40.48 -15.36 38.27
C LEU A 9 39.27 -15.93 37.51
N LEU A 10 38.14 -16.05 38.21
CA LEU A 10 36.83 -16.29 37.59
C LEU A 10 36.36 -15.00 36.90
N PHE A 11 36.54 -14.92 35.58
CA PHE A 11 35.82 -13.97 34.74
C PHE A 11 34.34 -14.36 34.70
N VAL A 12 33.53 -13.69 35.52
CA VAL A 12 32.07 -13.73 35.42
C VAL A 12 31.68 -12.95 34.16
N PHE A 13 31.42 -13.67 33.07
CA PHE A 13 30.74 -13.12 31.90
C PHE A 13 29.30 -12.77 32.29
N SER A 14 29.06 -11.51 32.64
CA SER A 14 27.70 -10.95 32.66
C SER A 14 27.16 -10.98 31.23
N LYS A 15 26.32 -11.96 30.92
CA LYS A 15 25.49 -11.92 29.72
C LYS A 15 24.58 -10.70 29.86
N GLY A 16 24.87 -9.65 29.08
CA GLY A 16 23.95 -8.54 28.90
C GLY A 16 22.65 -9.11 28.35
N LEU A 17 21.63 -9.18 29.20
CA LEU A 17 20.25 -9.25 28.75
C LEU A 17 20.07 -8.01 27.86
N ALA A 18 19.79 -8.24 26.58
CA ALA A 18 19.29 -7.20 25.70
C ALA A 18 18.17 -6.48 26.45
N GLN A 19 18.34 -5.18 26.69
CA GLN A 19 17.38 -4.39 27.45
C GLN A 19 16.03 -4.50 26.73
N ASN A 20 15.07 -5.21 27.33
CA ASN A 20 13.67 -4.97 27.02
C ASN A 20 13.46 -3.48 27.27
N GLN A 21 13.33 -2.72 26.19
CA GLN A 21 13.08 -1.29 26.28
C GLN A 21 11.74 -1.14 26.99
N SER A 22 11.78 -0.85 28.29
CA SER A 22 10.56 -0.67 29.08
C SER A 22 9.79 0.52 28.47
N TYR A 23 8.68 0.20 27.80
CA TYR A 23 7.76 1.14 27.16
C TYR A 23 6.83 1.82 28.17
N SER A 24 7.33 2.09 29.38
CA SER A 24 6.56 2.84 30.37
C SER A 24 6.12 4.18 29.79
N THR A 25 4.87 4.54 30.06
CA THR A 25 4.22 5.77 29.57
C THR A 25 4.81 7.01 30.23
N GLN A 26 5.42 6.87 31.41
CA GLN A 26 6.12 7.93 32.15
C GLN A 26 7.35 8.46 31.40
N LYS A 27 7.91 7.68 30.46
CA LYS A 27 9.07 8.09 29.65
C LYS A 27 8.69 8.95 28.44
N ILE A 28 7.40 9.09 28.14
CA ILE A 28 6.92 9.92 27.03
C ILE A 28 7.04 11.39 27.43
N SER A 29 7.76 12.18 26.63
CA SER A 29 7.87 13.63 26.87
C SER A 29 6.53 14.34 26.76
N ASP A 30 6.30 15.35 27.59
CA ASP A 30 5.02 16.07 27.59
C ASP A 30 4.78 16.84 26.29
N SER A 31 5.85 17.26 25.61
CA SER A 31 5.76 17.86 24.27
C SER A 31 5.09 16.96 23.25
N LEU A 32 5.34 15.65 23.29
CA LEU A 32 4.76 14.70 22.34
C LEU A 32 3.28 14.42 22.62
N LYS A 33 2.83 14.60 23.86
CA LYS A 33 1.42 14.42 24.25
C LYS A 33 0.54 15.60 23.80
N GLN A 34 1.14 16.75 23.48
CA GLN A 34 0.38 17.92 23.07
C GLN A 34 -0.39 17.65 21.77
N ASN A 35 -1.72 17.77 21.82
CA ASN A 35 -2.65 17.49 20.71
C ASN A 35 -2.66 16.03 20.22
N ALA A 36 -2.03 15.11 20.94
CA ALA A 36 -1.94 13.70 20.58
C ALA A 36 -3.02 12.87 21.28
N ASN A 37 -3.59 11.91 20.54
CA ASN A 37 -4.45 10.85 21.07
C ASN A 37 -3.70 9.52 21.19
N ALA A 38 -2.60 9.37 20.47
CA ALA A 38 -1.66 8.27 20.59
C ALA A 38 -0.24 8.74 20.29
N ILE A 39 0.74 7.97 20.75
CA ILE A 39 2.17 8.21 20.55
C ILE A 39 2.80 6.98 19.92
N LEU A 40 3.32 7.13 18.70
CA LEU A 40 4.14 6.13 18.03
C LEU A 40 5.53 6.14 18.66
N ARG A 41 5.72 5.27 19.65
CA ARG A 41 6.96 5.12 20.43
C ARG A 41 8.11 4.65 19.55
N PHE A 42 7.81 3.71 18.67
CA PHE A 42 8.77 3.16 17.72
C PHE A 42 8.02 2.58 16.54
N ASN A 43 8.48 2.87 15.33
CA ASN A 43 8.02 2.21 14.12
C ASN A 43 9.23 1.83 13.29
N GLU A 44 9.37 0.55 12.95
CA GLU A 44 10.43 0.08 12.08
C GLU A 44 9.83 -0.72 10.94
N THR A 45 10.18 -0.33 9.72
CA THR A 45 9.85 -1.07 8.51
C THR A 45 11.14 -1.54 7.86
N ASN A 46 11.31 -2.85 7.78
CA ASN A 46 12.41 -3.50 7.08
C ASN A 46 11.87 -4.12 5.79
N ILE A 47 12.35 -3.65 4.65
CA ILE A 47 11.95 -4.13 3.32
C ILE A 47 13.16 -4.82 2.68
N GLU A 48 13.00 -6.07 2.31
CA GLU A 48 13.99 -6.84 1.56
C GLU A 48 13.40 -7.25 0.22
N ILE A 49 13.85 -6.57 -0.84
CA ILE A 49 13.53 -6.93 -2.22
C ILE A 49 14.57 -7.97 -2.63
N VAL A 50 14.15 -9.23 -2.76
CA VAL A 50 15.03 -10.35 -3.07
C VAL A 50 15.23 -10.47 -4.58
N SER A 51 14.14 -10.27 -5.34
CA SER A 51 14.15 -10.34 -6.80
C SER A 51 13.02 -9.50 -7.41
N GLN A 52 12.90 -9.52 -8.73
CA GLN A 52 11.76 -8.90 -9.42
C GLN A 52 10.40 -9.47 -8.93
N ARG A 53 10.36 -10.69 -8.41
CA ARG A 53 9.14 -11.43 -8.05
C ARG A 53 9.08 -11.82 -6.57
N GLU A 54 9.89 -11.19 -5.72
CA GLU A 54 9.90 -11.50 -4.29
C GLU A 54 10.36 -10.29 -3.48
N MET A 55 9.51 -9.89 -2.53
CA MET A 55 9.75 -8.86 -1.54
C MET A 55 9.22 -9.32 -0.19
N ASN A 56 10.05 -9.21 0.83
CA ASN A 56 9.71 -9.52 2.22
C ASN A 56 9.69 -8.22 3.01
N ILE A 57 8.65 -8.01 3.81
CA ILE A 57 8.49 -6.79 4.61
C ILE A 57 8.24 -7.21 6.05
N LYS A 58 9.00 -6.63 6.97
CA LYS A 58 8.83 -6.79 8.41
C LYS A 58 8.52 -5.45 9.02
N THR A 59 7.45 -5.38 9.78
CA THR A 59 7.01 -4.17 10.47
C THR A 59 6.94 -4.43 11.95
N LYS A 60 7.55 -3.55 12.74
CA LYS A 60 7.37 -3.48 14.19
C LYS A 60 6.84 -2.10 14.54
N ARG A 61 5.68 -2.06 15.15
CA ARG A 61 4.97 -0.85 15.54
C ARG A 61 4.70 -0.87 17.04
N VAL A 62 5.14 0.15 17.76
CA VAL A 62 4.89 0.32 19.18
C VAL A 62 4.12 1.62 19.38
N LEU A 63 2.86 1.50 19.77
CA LEU A 63 1.95 2.63 19.91
C LEU A 63 1.41 2.68 21.33
N THR A 64 1.63 3.80 22.03
CA THR A 64 0.91 4.09 23.27
C THR A 64 -0.37 4.85 22.94
N VAL A 65 -1.53 4.28 23.29
CA VAL A 65 -2.84 4.91 23.13
C VAL A 65 -3.16 5.69 24.40
N LEU A 66 -3.38 7.01 24.26
CA LEU A 66 -3.57 7.90 25.42
C LEU A 66 -5.03 8.00 25.87
N ASN A 67 -5.97 7.84 24.93
CA ASN A 67 -7.40 7.96 25.18
C ASN A 67 -8.21 7.20 24.11
N GLU A 68 -9.54 7.19 24.24
CA GLU A 68 -10.46 6.51 23.34
C GLU A 68 -10.31 6.94 21.87
N LEU A 69 -10.09 8.23 21.59
CA LEU A 69 -9.90 8.74 20.23
C LEU A 69 -8.63 8.20 19.55
N GLY A 70 -7.67 7.70 20.34
CA GLY A 70 -6.44 7.09 19.84
C GLY A 70 -6.60 5.65 19.37
N LEU A 71 -7.75 4.99 19.67
CA LEU A 71 -8.00 3.60 19.25
C LEU A 71 -7.92 3.42 17.72
N LYS A 72 -8.41 4.40 16.96
CA LYS A 72 -8.37 4.37 15.49
C LYS A 72 -6.94 4.37 14.92
N LEU A 73 -5.94 4.79 15.71
CA LEU A 73 -4.54 4.91 15.31
C LEU A 73 -3.75 3.60 15.54
N ILE A 74 -4.38 2.58 16.12
CA ILE A 74 -3.74 1.30 16.46
C ILE A 74 -3.11 0.64 15.24
N ASN A 75 -3.84 0.60 14.12
CA ASN A 75 -3.38 0.01 12.85
C ASN A 75 -2.84 -1.42 12.99
N ALA A 76 -3.45 -2.24 13.86
CA ALA A 76 -3.10 -3.65 14.07
C ALA A 76 -3.91 -4.56 13.13
N TYR A 77 -3.69 -4.38 11.82
CA TYR A 77 -4.28 -5.19 10.78
C TYR A 77 -3.31 -5.39 9.61
N GLU A 78 -3.58 -6.38 8.77
CA GLU A 78 -2.82 -6.62 7.55
C GLU A 78 -3.74 -7.20 6.47
N ASN A 79 -3.58 -6.71 5.23
CA ASN A 79 -4.28 -7.27 4.08
C ASN A 79 -3.48 -8.44 3.50
N PHE A 80 -4.18 -9.44 2.98
CA PHE A 80 -3.55 -10.60 2.37
C PHE A 80 -4.43 -11.24 1.31
N ASP A 81 -3.78 -11.90 0.36
CA ASP A 81 -4.41 -12.60 -0.74
C ASP A 81 -3.49 -13.77 -1.17
N LYS A 82 -3.59 -14.21 -2.43
CA LYS A 82 -2.74 -15.31 -2.94
C LYS A 82 -1.29 -14.88 -3.19
N THR A 83 -1.05 -13.61 -3.51
CA THR A 83 0.28 -13.04 -3.80
C THR A 83 0.91 -12.39 -2.57
N ASN A 84 0.12 -11.75 -1.71
CA ASN A 84 0.51 -11.15 -0.43
C ASN A 84 0.25 -12.11 0.73
N LYS A 85 1.31 -12.75 1.26
CA LYS A 85 1.19 -13.77 2.31
C LYS A 85 1.73 -13.25 3.64
N ILE A 86 0.88 -13.26 4.66
CA ILE A 86 1.28 -13.04 6.05
C ILE A 86 2.05 -14.28 6.52
N GLN A 87 3.32 -14.10 6.90
CA GLN A 87 4.17 -15.14 7.50
C GLN A 87 4.07 -15.13 9.02
N LYS A 88 4.07 -13.93 9.63
CA LYS A 88 3.94 -13.71 11.07
C LYS A 88 3.02 -12.52 11.30
N ILE A 89 2.16 -12.61 12.32
CA ILE A 89 1.35 -11.49 12.81
C ILE A 89 1.05 -11.74 14.29
N GLU A 90 1.42 -10.78 15.13
CA GLU A 90 1.22 -10.83 16.57
C GLU A 90 1.10 -9.44 17.17
N ALA A 91 0.48 -9.37 18.34
CA ALA A 91 0.35 -8.14 19.10
C ALA A 91 0.51 -8.39 20.60
N TYR A 92 1.20 -7.50 21.29
CA TYR A 92 1.36 -7.50 22.74
C TYR A 92 0.70 -6.25 23.29
N ILE A 93 -0.11 -6.39 24.34
CA ILE A 93 -0.69 -5.29 25.08
C ILE A 93 0.10 -5.14 26.37
N LEU A 94 0.59 -3.93 26.62
CA LEU A 94 1.36 -3.57 27.79
C LEU A 94 0.59 -2.56 28.65
N ASP A 95 0.75 -2.65 29.96
CA ASP A 95 0.26 -1.66 30.91
C ASP A 95 1.11 -0.36 30.89
N GLU A 96 0.75 0.60 31.75
CA GLU A 96 1.44 1.88 31.88
C GLU A 96 2.91 1.75 32.34
N SER A 97 3.22 0.69 33.07
CA SER A 97 4.57 0.38 33.54
C SER A 97 5.40 -0.35 32.47
N GLY A 98 4.76 -0.81 31.40
CA GLY A 98 5.36 -1.57 30.30
C GLY A 98 5.35 -3.08 30.54
N ASN A 99 4.57 -3.59 31.50
CA ASN A 99 4.41 -5.03 31.71
C ASN A 99 3.39 -5.60 30.73
N GLU A 100 3.63 -6.81 30.23
CA GLU A 100 2.71 -7.51 29.34
C GLU A 100 1.42 -7.90 30.07
N LEU A 101 0.28 -7.48 29.51
CA LEU A 101 -1.07 -7.84 29.94
C LEU A 101 -1.64 -8.98 29.10
N LYS A 102 -1.44 -8.91 27.78
CA LYS A 102 -1.97 -9.88 26.82
C LYS A 102 -1.04 -10.02 25.63
N HIS A 103 -1.03 -11.20 25.05
CA HIS A 103 -0.35 -11.52 23.81
C HIS A 103 -1.31 -12.24 22.86
N PHE A 104 -1.49 -11.65 21.68
CA PHE A 104 -2.30 -12.14 20.59
C PHE A 104 -1.40 -12.69 19.48
N LYS A 105 -1.70 -13.90 19.03
CA LYS A 105 -1.08 -14.51 17.85
C LYS A 105 -2.07 -14.50 16.70
N ARG A 106 -1.62 -14.83 15.49
CA ARG A 106 -2.46 -14.92 14.28
C ARG A 106 -3.87 -15.49 14.48
N LYS A 107 -4.01 -16.60 15.24
CA LYS A 107 -5.31 -17.26 15.47
C LYS A 107 -6.33 -16.40 16.22
N ASP A 108 -5.84 -15.38 16.94
CA ASP A 108 -6.66 -14.47 17.74
C ASP A 108 -7.10 -13.24 16.91
N PHE A 109 -6.54 -13.05 15.71
CA PHE A 109 -6.97 -12.02 14.77
C PHE A 109 -8.24 -12.47 14.04
N ARG A 110 -9.12 -11.51 13.75
CA ARG A 110 -10.33 -11.74 12.97
C ARG A 110 -9.98 -11.77 11.49
N ASP A 111 -10.39 -12.82 10.82
CA ASP A 111 -10.23 -12.99 9.38
C ASP A 111 -11.54 -12.70 8.65
N GLN A 112 -11.54 -11.67 7.81
CA GLN A 112 -12.70 -11.23 7.05
C GLN A 112 -12.33 -10.92 5.61
N ALA A 113 -13.32 -10.99 4.70
CA ALA A 113 -13.15 -10.45 3.37
C ALA A 113 -12.94 -8.93 3.46
N ALA A 114 -11.93 -8.42 2.76
CA ALA A 114 -11.67 -6.99 2.69
C ALA A 114 -12.69 -6.37 1.71
N PHE A 115 -13.83 -5.93 2.25
CA PHE A 115 -14.92 -5.35 1.47
C PHE A 115 -14.80 -3.82 1.46
N ASP A 116 -14.68 -3.23 0.27
CA ASP A 116 -14.58 -1.78 0.07
C ASP A 116 -15.95 -1.06 0.07
N GLY A 117 -17.04 -1.79 0.32
CA GLY A 117 -18.41 -1.26 0.32
C GLY A 117 -19.09 -1.24 -1.05
N PHE A 118 -18.39 -1.58 -2.14
CA PHE A 118 -18.88 -1.40 -3.51
C PHE A 118 -18.58 -2.58 -4.45
N SER A 119 -17.45 -3.28 -4.26
CA SER A 119 -17.06 -4.46 -5.01
C SER A 119 -17.89 -5.66 -4.61
N VAL A 120 -18.59 -6.27 -5.56
CA VAL A 120 -19.41 -7.46 -5.27
C VAL A 120 -18.56 -8.71 -5.01
N PHE A 121 -17.31 -8.72 -5.47
CA PHE A 121 -16.37 -9.82 -5.24
C PHE A 121 -14.92 -9.33 -5.22
N SER A 122 -14.18 -9.74 -4.19
CA SER A 122 -12.72 -9.59 -4.10
C SER A 122 -12.10 -10.79 -3.40
N ASP A 123 -10.88 -11.14 -3.79
CA ASP A 123 -10.05 -12.16 -3.12
C ASP A 123 -9.16 -11.60 -2.01
N ASN A 124 -9.13 -10.27 -1.85
CA ASN A 124 -8.42 -9.62 -0.76
C ASN A 124 -9.12 -9.89 0.59
N ARG A 125 -8.34 -10.22 1.60
CA ARG A 125 -8.79 -10.49 2.96
C ARG A 125 -8.01 -9.63 3.93
N ILE A 126 -8.60 -9.39 5.10
CA ILE A 126 -7.97 -8.64 6.18
C ILE A 126 -7.92 -9.50 7.44
N LEU A 127 -6.72 -9.56 8.05
CA LEU A 127 -6.58 -9.95 9.44
C LEU A 127 -6.52 -8.68 10.28
N TYR A 128 -7.39 -8.53 11.28
CA TYR A 128 -7.33 -7.40 12.19
C TYR A 128 -7.51 -7.83 13.64
N LEU A 129 -6.88 -7.10 14.54
CA LEU A 129 -7.04 -7.29 15.97
C LEU A 129 -8.27 -6.52 16.46
N ASP A 130 -9.25 -7.27 16.97
CA ASP A 130 -10.41 -6.71 17.66
C ASP A 130 -10.15 -6.68 19.17
N TYR A 131 -9.59 -5.58 19.65
CA TYR A 131 -9.21 -5.41 21.05
C TYR A 131 -9.93 -4.22 21.69
N THR A 132 -10.66 -4.48 22.77
CA THR A 132 -11.26 -3.46 23.63
C THR A 132 -10.39 -3.29 24.89
N PRO A 133 -9.79 -2.10 25.11
CA PRO A 133 -9.00 -1.85 26.32
C PRO A 133 -9.88 -1.68 27.55
N VAL A 134 -9.31 -1.95 28.73
CA VAL A 134 -9.97 -1.73 30.02
C VAL A 134 -9.59 -0.40 30.67
N HIS A 135 -8.39 0.12 30.38
CA HIS A 135 -7.86 1.36 30.93
C HIS A 135 -6.98 2.07 29.88
N TYR A 136 -6.79 3.37 30.07
CA TYR A 136 -5.85 4.21 29.34
C TYR A 136 -4.91 4.93 30.32
N PRO A 137 -3.66 5.22 29.92
CA PRO A 137 -3.04 4.78 28.68
C PRO A 137 -2.65 3.30 28.68
N PHE A 138 -2.50 2.71 27.49
CA PHE A 138 -1.89 1.39 27.32
C PHE A 138 -1.00 1.39 26.08
N THR A 139 -0.09 0.43 25.97
CA THR A 139 0.78 0.31 24.79
C THR A 139 0.48 -0.98 24.03
N ILE A 140 0.39 -0.89 22.71
CA ILE A 140 0.34 -2.04 21.81
C ILE A 140 1.67 -2.15 21.04
N VAL A 141 2.28 -3.32 21.08
CA VAL A 141 3.40 -3.72 20.22
C VAL A 141 2.83 -4.65 19.16
N TYR A 142 2.80 -4.21 17.91
CA TYR A 142 2.34 -4.98 16.76
C TYR A 142 3.55 -5.38 15.92
N GLU A 143 3.67 -6.66 15.60
CA GLU A 143 4.71 -7.20 14.72
C GLU A 143 4.08 -7.99 13.59
N CYS A 144 4.48 -7.68 12.35
CA CYS A 144 3.99 -8.34 11.14
C CYS A 144 5.16 -8.66 10.20
N GLU A 145 5.13 -9.84 9.60
CA GLU A 145 6.02 -10.21 8.50
C GLU A 145 5.18 -10.68 7.32
N ILE A 146 5.36 -10.05 6.16
CA ILE A 146 4.70 -10.40 4.91
C ILE A 146 5.74 -10.78 3.86
N SER A 147 5.35 -11.69 2.96
CA SER A 147 6.09 -12.05 1.77
C SER A 147 5.17 -11.90 0.57
N THR A 148 5.62 -11.17 -0.45
CA THR A 148 4.84 -10.92 -1.65
C THR A 148 5.64 -11.07 -2.92
N SER A 149 5.00 -11.59 -3.97
CA SER A 149 5.56 -11.55 -5.32
C SER A 149 5.27 -10.24 -6.05
N ASN A 150 4.38 -9.41 -5.52
CA ASN A 150 3.94 -8.17 -6.17
C ASN A 150 4.88 -7.01 -5.77
N THR A 151 5.97 -6.86 -6.53
CA THR A 151 6.98 -5.82 -6.30
C THR A 151 6.65 -4.49 -7.00
N ALA A 152 5.51 -4.42 -7.70
CA ALA A 152 5.01 -3.17 -8.28
C ALA A 152 4.69 -2.11 -7.23
N PHE A 153 4.37 -2.54 -6.00
CA PHE A 153 3.93 -1.69 -4.91
C PHE A 153 4.85 -1.84 -3.69
N ILE A 154 5.97 -1.13 -3.71
CA ILE A 154 6.79 -1.00 -2.50
C ILE A 154 6.06 -0.05 -1.53
N PRO A 155 5.86 -0.43 -0.25
CA PRO A 155 5.22 0.44 0.73
C PRO A 155 5.93 1.78 0.84
N ARG A 156 5.17 2.87 0.91
CA ARG A 156 5.72 4.20 1.21
C ARG A 156 6.16 4.22 2.67
N TRP A 157 7.24 4.95 2.96
CA TRP A 157 7.58 5.25 4.35
C TRP A 157 7.04 6.62 4.72
N MET A 158 6.13 6.65 5.69
CA MET A 158 5.51 7.86 6.23
C MET A 158 5.86 7.94 7.71
N PRO A 159 6.92 8.68 8.11
CA PRO A 159 7.33 8.74 9.51
C PRO A 159 6.25 9.33 10.43
N LEU A 160 5.37 10.18 9.90
CA LEU A 160 4.11 10.57 10.50
C LEU A 160 2.98 10.08 9.58
N GLU A 161 2.07 9.24 10.10
CA GLU A 161 1.07 8.54 9.28
C GLU A 161 -0.36 9.04 9.45
N ASP A 162 -0.65 9.82 10.49
CA ASP A 162 -1.99 10.36 10.75
C ASP A 162 -1.93 11.64 11.60
N TYR A 163 -3.04 12.35 11.67
CA TYR A 163 -3.25 13.47 12.57
C TYR A 163 -3.41 12.98 14.02
N ASN A 164 -3.18 13.89 14.98
CA ASN A 164 -3.23 13.64 16.41
C ASN A 164 -2.34 12.47 16.87
N LEU A 165 -1.28 12.19 16.13
CA LEU A 165 -0.28 11.18 16.43
C LEU A 165 1.07 11.85 16.67
N GLY A 166 1.61 11.71 17.88
CA GLY A 166 3.01 12.07 18.16
C GLY A 166 3.93 10.91 17.78
N VAL A 167 5.16 11.20 17.33
CA VAL A 167 6.13 10.17 16.93
C VAL A 167 7.43 10.38 17.69
N GLU A 168 7.87 9.37 18.44
CA GLU A 168 9.19 9.37 19.08
C GLU A 168 10.28 8.95 18.09
N SER A 169 10.06 7.85 17.37
CA SER A 169 11.01 7.30 16.41
C SER A 169 10.32 6.51 15.31
N SER A 170 10.75 6.74 14.06
CA SER A 170 10.37 5.95 12.91
C SER A 170 11.60 5.64 12.06
N VAL A 171 11.77 4.39 11.66
CA VAL A 171 12.95 3.86 10.98
C VAL A 171 12.51 3.09 9.74
N LEU A 172 13.22 3.32 8.65
CA LEU A 172 13.10 2.54 7.42
C LEU A 172 14.45 1.92 7.09
N ASN A 173 14.45 0.63 6.78
CA ASN A 173 15.58 -0.06 6.19
C ASN A 173 15.13 -0.81 4.94
N VAL A 174 15.85 -0.63 3.83
CA VAL A 174 15.54 -1.28 2.56
C VAL A 174 16.80 -1.93 2.02
N LYS A 175 16.69 -3.19 1.61
CA LYS A 175 17.72 -3.92 0.85
C LYS A 175 17.15 -4.31 -0.51
N PHE A 176 17.94 -4.15 -1.55
CA PHE A 176 17.52 -4.44 -2.92
C PHE A 176 18.71 -4.78 -3.82
N PRO A 177 18.51 -5.56 -4.88
CA PRO A 177 19.55 -5.86 -5.85
C PRO A 177 19.71 -4.71 -6.86
N ASN A 178 20.95 -4.45 -7.29
CA ASN A 178 21.28 -3.33 -8.18
C ASN A 178 20.63 -3.41 -9.56
N ASN A 179 20.24 -4.59 -10.02
CA ASN A 179 19.77 -4.83 -11.38
C ASN A 179 18.27 -4.52 -11.60
N LEU A 180 17.52 -4.16 -10.55
CA LEU A 180 16.08 -3.88 -10.65
C LEU A 180 15.76 -2.39 -10.86
N GLY A 181 16.77 -1.52 -10.86
CA GLY A 181 16.59 -0.08 -11.01
C GLY A 181 15.75 0.51 -9.87
N PHE A 182 16.20 0.32 -8.63
CA PHE A 182 15.51 0.89 -7.47
C PHE A 182 15.49 2.43 -7.55
N LYS A 183 14.31 3.01 -7.33
CA LYS A 183 14.04 4.45 -7.37
C LYS A 183 13.44 4.90 -6.05
N LYS A 184 13.74 6.15 -5.68
CA LYS A 184 13.18 6.79 -4.49
C LYS A 184 12.88 8.27 -4.74
N LYS A 185 11.89 8.83 -4.05
CA LYS A 185 11.59 10.26 -4.05
C LYS A 185 11.22 10.71 -2.64
N GLU A 186 11.99 11.65 -2.11
CA GLU A 186 11.78 12.28 -0.80
C GLU A 186 10.79 13.44 -0.96
N ILE A 187 9.74 13.49 -0.14
CA ILE A 187 8.68 14.50 -0.21
C ILE A 187 8.51 15.10 1.18
N ASN A 188 8.53 16.43 1.28
CA ASN A 188 8.27 17.20 2.51
C ASN A 188 9.15 16.87 3.72
N PHE A 189 10.43 16.53 3.50
CA PHE A 189 11.36 16.27 4.63
C PHE A 189 11.83 17.55 5.33
N GLN A 190 11.74 18.71 4.67
CA GLN A 190 12.16 19.99 5.25
C GLN A 190 11.35 20.32 6.50
N GLY A 191 12.04 20.76 7.57
CA GLY A 191 11.42 21.11 8.84
C GLY A 191 11.21 19.93 9.81
N PHE A 192 11.55 18.70 9.41
CA PHE A 192 11.49 17.51 10.26
C PHE A 192 12.91 16.97 10.53
N ASP A 193 13.15 16.40 11.72
CA ASP A 193 14.41 15.72 12.04
C ASP A 193 14.44 14.33 11.39
N ILE A 194 14.66 14.32 10.08
CA ILE A 194 14.78 13.12 9.26
C ILE A 194 16.21 13.01 8.74
N LYS A 195 16.86 11.90 9.07
CA LYS A 195 18.25 11.61 8.70
C LYS A 195 18.27 10.46 7.71
N LYS A 196 18.93 10.69 6.58
CA LYS A 196 19.36 9.64 5.66
C LYS A 196 20.61 8.98 6.25
N ILE A 197 20.48 7.72 6.66
CA ILE A 197 21.56 6.98 7.35
C ILE A 197 22.41 6.22 6.32
N THR A 198 21.78 5.59 5.33
CA THR A 198 22.47 4.86 4.25
C THR A 198 21.75 5.10 2.94
N ASP A 199 22.53 5.29 1.87
CA ASP A 199 22.03 5.42 0.51
C ASP A 199 23.12 4.94 -0.45
N THR A 200 23.10 3.63 -0.72
CA THR A 200 24.06 2.94 -1.59
C THR A 200 23.32 2.26 -2.74
N SER A 201 24.07 1.58 -3.60
CA SER A 201 23.48 0.84 -4.72
C SER A 201 22.56 -0.30 -4.28
N THR A 202 22.73 -0.86 -3.07
CA THR A 202 21.97 -2.03 -2.58
C THR A 202 21.15 -1.78 -1.32
N GLN A 203 21.31 -0.62 -0.69
CA GLN A 203 20.74 -0.33 0.63
C GLN A 203 20.27 1.10 0.75
N LEU A 204 19.15 1.30 1.43
CA LEU A 204 18.60 2.60 1.79
C LEU A 204 18.10 2.57 3.23
N SER A 205 18.42 3.59 4.02
CA SER A 205 17.84 3.72 5.35
C SER A 205 17.64 5.17 5.78
N TYR A 206 16.55 5.38 6.51
CA TYR A 206 16.19 6.66 7.11
C TYR A 206 15.77 6.47 8.56
N SER A 207 15.97 7.52 9.35
CA SER A 207 15.46 7.64 10.70
C SER A 207 14.78 9.00 10.83
N ALA A 208 13.57 9.00 11.38
CA ALA A 208 12.89 10.19 11.85
C ALA A 208 12.80 10.15 13.36
N SER A 209 12.99 11.28 14.02
CA SER A 209 12.94 11.39 15.48
C SER A 209 12.07 12.58 15.88
N VAL A 210 11.24 12.39 16.91
CA VAL A 210 10.44 13.45 17.55
C VAL A 210 9.65 14.30 16.55
N ILE A 211 8.51 13.78 16.08
CA ILE A 211 7.53 14.54 15.30
C ILE A 211 6.31 14.83 16.18
N LEU A 212 5.99 16.12 16.36
CA LEU A 212 4.84 16.53 17.17
C LEU A 212 3.52 16.23 16.46
N ALA A 213 2.50 15.92 17.25
CA ALA A 213 1.17 15.63 16.73
C ALA A 213 0.57 16.85 16.02
N GLN A 214 0.04 16.59 14.82
CA GLN A 214 -0.56 17.60 13.96
C GLN A 214 -2.07 17.57 14.06
N LYS A 215 -2.74 18.72 14.09
CA LYS A 215 -4.20 18.77 14.01
C LYS A 215 -4.63 18.74 12.55
N GLN A 216 -5.74 18.07 12.29
CA GLN A 216 -6.41 18.19 11.01
C GLN A 216 -7.07 19.56 10.93
N GLU A 217 -6.92 20.22 9.78
CA GLU A 217 -7.59 21.48 9.47
C GLU A 217 -8.62 21.25 8.36
N ASP A 218 -9.77 21.88 8.48
CA ASP A 218 -10.80 21.78 7.45
C ASP A 218 -10.29 22.38 6.14
N LEU A 219 -10.58 21.69 5.03
CA LEU A 219 -10.15 22.07 3.68
C LEU A 219 -8.62 22.11 3.49
N SER A 220 -7.84 21.48 4.37
CA SER A 220 -6.40 21.32 4.16
C SER A 220 -6.11 20.51 2.89
N PRO A 221 -4.91 20.68 2.28
CA PRO A 221 -4.40 19.72 1.31
C PRO A 221 -4.41 18.29 1.85
N THR A 222 -4.18 17.31 0.97
CA THR A 222 -4.15 15.91 1.42
C THR A 222 -2.96 15.69 2.34
N PHE A 223 -3.08 14.73 3.26
CA PHE A 223 -2.05 14.46 4.27
C PHE A 223 -0.67 14.19 3.63
N THR A 224 -0.65 13.46 2.51
CA THR A 224 0.57 13.15 1.75
C THR A 224 1.22 14.35 1.06
N ASP A 225 0.47 15.45 0.85
CA ASP A 225 1.00 16.69 0.29
C ASP A 225 1.64 17.59 1.35
N LEU A 226 1.35 17.35 2.63
CA LEU A 226 1.81 18.20 3.74
C LEU A 226 2.95 17.57 4.52
N TYR A 227 2.92 16.25 4.72
CA TYR A 227 3.81 15.59 5.68
C TYR A 227 4.86 14.72 4.99
N PRO A 228 5.99 14.45 5.69
CA PRO A 228 7.09 13.71 5.13
C PRO A 228 6.64 12.35 4.63
N ASN A 229 7.03 12.00 3.41
CA ASN A 229 6.89 10.65 2.90
C ASN A 229 7.98 10.32 1.87
N LEU A 230 8.33 9.03 1.80
CA LEU A 230 9.28 8.51 0.85
C LEU A 230 8.57 7.55 -0.09
N LEU A 231 8.54 7.91 -1.38
CA LEU A 231 8.11 7.02 -2.45
C LEU A 231 9.27 6.12 -2.84
N MET A 232 8.96 4.84 -3.08
CA MET A 232 9.91 3.84 -3.52
C MET A 232 9.31 3.02 -4.67
N GLY A 233 10.15 2.56 -5.59
CA GLY A 233 9.71 1.84 -6.77
C GLY A 233 10.87 1.14 -7.47
N LEU A 234 10.55 0.27 -8.43
CA LEU A 234 11.54 -0.41 -9.28
C LEU A 234 11.35 0.01 -10.74
N GLU A 235 12.41 -0.07 -11.53
CA GLU A 235 12.31 -0.09 -12.98
C GLU A 235 11.78 -1.44 -13.45
N LEU A 236 12.26 -2.54 -12.88
CA LEU A 236 11.78 -3.89 -13.18
C LEU A 236 11.02 -4.45 -11.99
N PHE A 237 9.73 -4.69 -12.18
CA PHE A 237 8.82 -5.14 -11.12
C PHE A 237 7.98 -6.33 -11.56
N ASN A 238 7.22 -6.90 -10.66
CA ASN A 238 6.19 -7.90 -10.95
C ASN A 238 4.84 -7.44 -10.42
N LEU A 239 3.80 -7.60 -11.23
CA LEU A 239 2.42 -7.34 -10.88
C LEU A 239 1.62 -8.61 -11.11
N GLU A 240 1.13 -9.23 -10.03
CA GLU A 240 0.22 -10.39 -10.12
C GLU A 240 0.73 -11.50 -11.09
N GLY A 241 2.04 -11.75 -11.07
CA GLY A 241 2.68 -12.76 -11.92
C GLY A 241 3.18 -12.26 -13.28
N ILE A 242 2.88 -11.02 -13.66
CA ILE A 242 3.33 -10.37 -14.90
C ILE A 242 4.53 -9.46 -14.62
N ASP A 243 5.66 -9.74 -15.27
CA ASP A 243 6.84 -8.87 -15.19
C ASP A 243 6.62 -7.57 -15.96
N GLY A 244 6.95 -6.47 -15.31
CA GLY A 244 6.76 -5.11 -15.78
C GLY A 244 8.02 -4.26 -15.83
N ASN A 245 7.90 -3.17 -16.59
CA ASN A 245 8.97 -2.21 -16.85
C ASN A 245 8.45 -0.78 -16.64
N ALA A 246 9.01 -0.06 -15.67
CA ALA A 246 8.73 1.31 -15.31
C ALA A 246 10.01 2.17 -15.40
N LYS A 247 10.91 1.87 -16.34
CA LYS A 247 12.12 2.69 -16.56
C LYS A 247 11.79 4.10 -17.04
N THR A 248 10.88 4.20 -18.01
CA THR A 248 10.30 5.46 -18.48
C THR A 248 8.79 5.32 -18.60
N TRP A 249 8.05 6.44 -18.65
CA TRP A 249 6.61 6.39 -18.95
C TRP A 249 6.29 5.72 -20.28
N LYS A 250 7.19 5.84 -21.28
CA LYS A 250 7.06 5.15 -22.56
C LYS A 250 7.19 3.64 -22.38
N ASP A 251 8.21 3.18 -21.67
CA ASP A 251 8.41 1.74 -21.40
C ASP A 251 7.24 1.15 -20.60
N PHE A 252 6.73 1.92 -19.62
CA PHE A 252 5.55 1.55 -18.85
C PHE A 252 4.30 1.45 -19.72
N GLY A 253 4.05 2.43 -20.59
CA GLY A 253 2.92 2.40 -21.53
C GLY A 253 3.01 1.25 -22.54
N VAL A 254 4.20 0.95 -23.05
CA VAL A 254 4.45 -0.22 -23.92
C VAL A 254 4.19 -1.51 -23.15
N TRP A 255 4.69 -1.64 -21.93
CA TRP A 255 4.42 -2.82 -21.10
C TRP A 255 2.92 -2.97 -20.82
N TYR A 256 2.24 -1.93 -20.36
CA TYR A 256 0.83 -1.99 -20.01
C TYR A 256 -0.03 -2.34 -21.24
N SER A 257 0.22 -1.69 -22.38
CA SER A 257 -0.50 -2.01 -23.62
C SER A 257 -0.27 -3.45 -24.09
N THR A 258 0.98 -3.95 -24.06
CA THR A 258 1.32 -5.27 -24.62
C THR A 258 1.06 -6.44 -23.67
N LYS A 259 1.17 -6.24 -22.36
CA LYS A 259 1.05 -7.32 -21.37
C LYS A 259 -0.29 -7.34 -20.65
N ILE A 260 -0.94 -6.18 -20.51
CA ILE A 260 -2.21 -6.05 -19.79
C ILE A 260 -3.38 -5.94 -20.78
N LEU A 261 -3.29 -5.05 -21.77
CA LEU A 261 -4.42 -4.73 -22.66
C LEU A 261 -4.50 -5.57 -23.93
N ASP A 262 -3.39 -6.11 -24.43
CA ASP A 262 -3.37 -6.81 -25.71
C ASP A 262 -4.32 -8.02 -25.73
N GLY A 263 -5.01 -8.21 -26.86
CA GLY A 263 -6.02 -9.25 -27.07
C GLY A 263 -7.31 -9.08 -26.25
N THR A 264 -7.52 -7.96 -25.54
CA THR A 264 -8.71 -7.79 -24.68
C THR A 264 -9.92 -7.14 -25.37
N ILE A 265 -9.74 -6.58 -26.57
CA ILE A 265 -10.74 -5.76 -27.29
C ILE A 265 -11.51 -6.53 -28.37
N GLU A 266 -11.35 -7.85 -28.47
CA GLU A 266 -12.06 -8.67 -29.45
C GLU A 266 -13.59 -8.60 -29.22
N LEU A 267 -14.35 -8.34 -30.29
CA LEU A 267 -15.81 -8.31 -30.29
C LEU A 267 -16.39 -9.36 -31.25
N PRO A 268 -17.56 -9.95 -30.94
CA PRO A 268 -18.31 -10.77 -31.91
C PRO A 268 -18.69 -9.98 -33.16
N GLU A 269 -18.64 -10.60 -34.35
CA GLU A 269 -19.01 -9.94 -35.62
C GLU A 269 -20.43 -9.37 -35.60
N ALA A 270 -21.39 -10.09 -35.00
CA ALA A 270 -22.76 -9.61 -34.85
C ALA A 270 -22.84 -8.27 -34.07
N THR A 271 -21.99 -8.09 -33.07
CA THR A 271 -21.91 -6.84 -32.30
C THR A 271 -21.28 -5.73 -33.13
N LYS A 272 -20.23 -6.04 -33.92
CA LYS A 272 -19.63 -5.07 -34.84
C LYS A 272 -20.63 -4.58 -35.87
N GLU A 273 -21.41 -5.47 -36.47
CA GLU A 273 -22.48 -5.13 -37.42
C GLU A 273 -23.56 -4.26 -36.77
N LYS A 274 -24.01 -4.64 -35.56
CA LYS A 274 -24.98 -3.86 -34.80
C LYS A 274 -24.52 -2.43 -34.54
N ILE A 275 -23.26 -2.23 -34.17
CA ILE A 275 -22.69 -0.89 -33.93
C ILE A 275 -22.61 -0.08 -35.22
N LYS A 276 -22.19 -0.70 -36.34
CA LYS A 276 -22.19 -0.04 -37.66
C LYS A 276 -23.59 0.43 -38.06
N ILE A 277 -24.61 -0.42 -37.85
CA ILE A 277 -26.02 -0.08 -38.13
C ILE A 277 -26.49 1.06 -37.21
N LEU A 278 -26.18 0.98 -35.92
CA LEU A 278 -26.61 1.97 -34.92
C LEU A 278 -26.03 3.35 -35.19
N VAL A 279 -24.76 3.42 -35.60
CA VAL A 279 -24.10 4.68 -35.98
C VAL A 279 -24.55 5.17 -37.36
N GLY A 280 -24.80 4.25 -38.28
CA GLY A 280 -25.30 4.54 -39.62
C GLY A 280 -24.41 5.53 -40.39
N ASN A 281 -25.04 6.57 -40.94
CA ASN A 281 -24.37 7.58 -41.77
C ASN A 281 -23.95 8.83 -40.98
N GLU A 282 -23.96 8.80 -39.65
CA GLU A 282 -23.46 9.92 -38.85
C GLU A 282 -21.99 10.19 -39.21
N THR A 283 -21.62 11.47 -39.28
CA THR A 283 -20.26 11.91 -39.63
C THR A 283 -19.61 12.68 -38.48
N ASN A 284 -20.40 13.31 -37.62
CA ASN A 284 -19.91 14.02 -36.45
C ASN A 284 -19.40 13.04 -35.39
N VAL A 285 -18.12 13.16 -35.03
CA VAL A 285 -17.45 12.27 -34.08
C VAL A 285 -18.13 12.26 -32.71
N LEU A 286 -18.55 13.42 -32.19
CA LEU A 286 -19.19 13.51 -30.86
C LEU A 286 -20.54 12.78 -30.86
N ASN A 287 -21.32 12.89 -31.94
CA ASN A 287 -22.58 12.17 -32.06
C ASN A 287 -22.36 10.65 -32.14
N LYS A 288 -21.35 10.19 -32.89
CA LYS A 288 -20.98 8.75 -32.91
C LYS A 288 -20.63 8.24 -31.52
N VAL A 289 -19.81 8.99 -30.79
CA VAL A 289 -19.42 8.66 -29.41
C VAL A 289 -20.64 8.63 -28.50
N ALA A 290 -21.54 9.61 -28.60
CA ALA A 290 -22.76 9.66 -27.80
C ALA A 290 -23.67 8.45 -28.06
N ILE A 291 -23.84 8.04 -29.33
CA ILE A 291 -24.61 6.84 -29.71
C ILE A 291 -24.00 5.59 -29.08
N ILE A 292 -22.68 5.42 -29.18
CA ILE A 292 -21.96 4.25 -28.63
C ILE A 292 -22.00 4.23 -27.11
N TYR A 293 -21.83 5.39 -26.48
CA TYR A 293 -21.89 5.52 -25.02
C TYR A 293 -23.30 5.24 -24.49
N GLN A 294 -24.35 5.72 -25.18
CA GLN A 294 -25.73 5.41 -24.83
C GLN A 294 -26.02 3.91 -24.98
N TYR A 295 -25.49 3.27 -26.03
CA TYR A 295 -25.60 1.82 -26.21
C TYR A 295 -24.95 1.06 -25.05
N LEU A 296 -23.72 1.44 -24.67
CA LEU A 296 -23.01 0.88 -23.52
C LEU A 296 -23.84 1.00 -22.24
N GLN A 297 -24.34 2.20 -21.94
CA GLN A 297 -25.13 2.48 -20.73
C GLN A 297 -26.42 1.67 -20.67
N ASN A 298 -27.09 1.48 -21.81
CA ASN A 298 -28.33 0.70 -21.89
C ASN A 298 -28.07 -0.81 -21.82
N LYS A 299 -26.92 -1.26 -22.34
CA LYS A 299 -26.59 -2.69 -22.41
C LYS A 299 -25.99 -3.21 -21.11
N SER A 300 -25.08 -2.46 -20.48
CA SER A 300 -24.18 -2.98 -19.46
C SER A 300 -24.45 -2.40 -18.08
N ARG A 301 -24.19 -3.18 -17.03
CA ARG A 301 -24.23 -2.75 -15.63
C ARG A 301 -22.82 -2.64 -15.04
N TYR A 302 -22.62 -1.63 -14.20
CA TYR A 302 -21.38 -1.53 -13.44
C TYR A 302 -21.36 -2.57 -12.32
N VAL A 303 -20.31 -3.40 -12.27
CA VAL A 303 -20.10 -4.43 -11.25
C VAL A 303 -18.61 -4.52 -10.95
N SER A 304 -18.16 -4.04 -9.78
CA SER A 304 -16.74 -4.10 -9.40
C SER A 304 -16.34 -5.50 -8.94
N ILE A 305 -15.31 -6.05 -9.58
CA ILE A 305 -14.70 -7.35 -9.30
C ILE A 305 -13.18 -7.17 -9.28
N GLN A 306 -12.54 -7.49 -8.15
CA GLN A 306 -11.08 -7.33 -7.98
C GLN A 306 -10.46 -8.68 -7.60
N VAL A 307 -9.87 -9.39 -8.57
CA VAL A 307 -9.30 -10.74 -8.35
C VAL A 307 -7.96 -10.87 -9.05
N GLY A 308 -6.88 -11.00 -8.28
CA GLY A 308 -5.51 -11.09 -8.79
C GLY A 308 -5.24 -10.11 -9.94
N ILE A 309 -4.74 -10.63 -11.08
CA ILE A 309 -4.49 -9.79 -12.26
C ILE A 309 -5.74 -9.12 -12.83
N GLY A 310 -6.94 -9.67 -12.60
CA GLY A 310 -8.21 -9.04 -13.00
C GLY A 310 -8.49 -7.71 -12.31
N GLY A 311 -7.81 -7.42 -11.19
CA GLY A 311 -7.81 -6.09 -10.58
C GLY A 311 -7.10 -5.02 -11.43
N TRP A 312 -6.32 -5.44 -12.43
CA TRP A 312 -5.50 -4.56 -13.28
C TRP A 312 -5.76 -4.74 -14.78
N LYS A 313 -6.09 -5.97 -15.20
CA LYS A 313 -6.40 -6.36 -16.56
C LYS A 313 -7.91 -6.32 -16.79
N PRO A 314 -8.39 -5.62 -17.85
CA PRO A 314 -9.82 -5.60 -18.15
C PRO A 314 -10.33 -6.99 -18.52
N MET A 315 -11.58 -7.25 -18.16
CA MET A 315 -12.35 -8.35 -18.71
C MET A 315 -12.39 -8.25 -20.24
N TYR A 316 -12.40 -9.38 -20.95
CA TYR A 316 -12.45 -9.39 -22.41
C TYR A 316 -13.73 -8.72 -22.91
N ALA A 317 -13.62 -7.88 -23.95
CA ALA A 317 -14.73 -7.14 -24.54
C ALA A 317 -15.87 -8.07 -25.00
N LYS A 318 -15.56 -9.22 -25.60
CA LYS A 318 -16.54 -10.27 -25.93
C LYS A 318 -17.30 -10.83 -24.74
N ASP A 319 -16.66 -10.93 -23.57
CA ASP A 319 -17.30 -11.43 -22.36
C ASP A 319 -18.20 -10.34 -21.77
N VAL A 320 -17.78 -9.08 -21.78
CA VAL A 320 -18.63 -7.94 -21.39
C VAL A 320 -19.86 -7.86 -22.31
N ASP A 321 -19.66 -8.05 -23.61
CA ASP A 321 -20.74 -8.07 -24.61
C ASP A 321 -21.76 -9.18 -24.33
N LYS A 322 -21.30 -10.35 -23.90
CA LYS A 322 -22.14 -11.51 -23.57
C LYS A 322 -22.83 -11.37 -22.22
N LEU A 323 -22.11 -10.97 -21.18
CA LEU A 323 -22.59 -10.97 -19.79
C LEU A 323 -23.26 -9.66 -19.39
N SER A 324 -23.06 -8.58 -20.15
CA SER A 324 -23.69 -7.28 -19.92
C SER A 324 -23.36 -6.66 -18.54
N TYR A 325 -22.14 -6.89 -18.05
CA TYR A 325 -21.61 -6.20 -16.87
C TYR A 325 -20.09 -6.02 -16.94
N GLY A 326 -19.56 -5.10 -16.13
CA GLY A 326 -18.12 -4.91 -15.97
C GLY A 326 -17.77 -3.87 -14.91
N ASP A 327 -16.53 -3.90 -14.43
CA ASP A 327 -15.96 -2.84 -13.59
C ASP A 327 -15.45 -1.66 -14.45
N CYS A 328 -14.74 -0.70 -13.85
CA CYS A 328 -14.20 0.45 -14.59
C CYS A 328 -13.30 0.01 -15.75
N LYS A 329 -12.44 -0.98 -15.53
CA LYS A 329 -11.52 -1.46 -16.56
C LYS A 329 -12.28 -2.16 -17.68
N ALA A 330 -13.21 -3.03 -17.33
CA ALA A 330 -14.01 -3.78 -18.28
C ALA A 330 -14.87 -2.87 -19.17
N LEU A 331 -15.59 -1.91 -18.59
CA LEU A 331 -16.50 -1.04 -19.35
C LEU A 331 -15.76 -0.03 -20.22
N SER A 332 -14.65 0.55 -19.74
CA SER A 332 -13.82 1.45 -20.56
C SER A 332 -13.18 0.70 -21.73
N ASN A 333 -12.68 -0.51 -21.49
CA ASN A 333 -12.09 -1.34 -22.54
C ASN A 333 -13.12 -1.84 -23.57
N TYR A 334 -14.33 -2.19 -23.13
CA TYR A 334 -15.43 -2.53 -24.03
C TYR A 334 -15.87 -1.32 -24.86
N THR A 335 -15.95 -0.13 -24.27
CA THR A 335 -16.26 1.12 -24.99
C THR A 335 -15.22 1.41 -26.07
N ARG A 336 -13.93 1.27 -25.73
CA ARG A 336 -12.83 1.38 -26.69
C ARG A 336 -13.01 0.41 -27.87
N ALA A 337 -13.34 -0.85 -27.59
CA ALA A 337 -13.59 -1.84 -28.64
C ALA A 337 -14.75 -1.45 -29.56
N LEU A 338 -15.84 -0.89 -29.01
CA LEU A 338 -17.00 -0.42 -29.80
C LEU A 338 -16.65 0.81 -30.66
N LEU A 339 -15.86 1.75 -30.13
CA LEU A 339 -15.39 2.94 -30.86
C LEU A 339 -14.49 2.56 -32.05
N GLU A 340 -13.66 1.53 -31.88
CA GLU A 340 -12.77 1.04 -32.93
C GLU A 340 -13.54 0.50 -34.15
N VAL A 341 -14.71 -0.12 -33.94
CA VAL A 341 -15.59 -0.62 -35.03
C VAL A 341 -15.96 0.49 -36.02
N VAL A 342 -16.05 1.74 -35.56
CA VAL A 342 -16.40 2.91 -36.38
C VAL A 342 -15.21 3.84 -36.60
N ASN A 343 -13.99 3.31 -36.44
CA ASN A 343 -12.71 4.01 -36.68
C ASN A 343 -12.52 5.26 -35.83
N ILE A 344 -12.97 5.26 -34.57
CA ILE A 344 -12.72 6.34 -33.61
C ILE A 344 -11.57 5.92 -32.68
N PRO A 345 -10.39 6.57 -32.76
CA PRO A 345 -9.29 6.30 -31.84
C PRO A 345 -9.68 6.60 -30.40
N SER A 346 -9.36 5.69 -29.50
CA SER A 346 -9.58 5.83 -28.06
C SER A 346 -8.53 5.06 -27.26
N TYR A 347 -8.18 5.57 -26.08
CA TYR A 347 -7.10 5.05 -25.26
C TYR A 347 -7.57 4.94 -23.81
N ASN A 348 -7.34 3.77 -23.21
CA ASN A 348 -7.59 3.57 -21.78
C ASN A 348 -6.65 4.48 -20.98
N THR A 349 -7.20 5.21 -20.02
CA THR A 349 -6.44 6.17 -19.20
C THR A 349 -6.58 5.82 -17.72
N LEU A 350 -5.45 5.68 -17.02
CA LEU A 350 -5.43 5.46 -15.58
C LEU A 350 -5.51 6.79 -14.82
N VAL A 351 -6.38 6.84 -13.82
CA VAL A 351 -6.64 8.01 -12.97
C VAL A 351 -6.83 7.57 -11.52
N TYR A 352 -6.86 8.55 -10.59
CA TYR A 352 -7.28 8.33 -9.22
C TYR A 352 -8.79 8.62 -9.08
N GLY A 353 -9.57 7.59 -8.74
CA GLY A 353 -10.91 7.72 -8.18
C GLY A 353 -10.80 7.92 -6.67
N SER A 354 -10.93 9.15 -6.20
CA SER A 354 -10.87 9.52 -4.78
C SER A 354 -11.76 10.72 -4.48
N LYS A 355 -12.11 10.92 -3.20
CA LYS A 355 -12.77 12.14 -2.72
C LYS A 355 -11.90 13.39 -2.92
N TYR A 356 -10.58 13.21 -2.91
CA TYR A 356 -9.61 14.27 -3.14
C TYR A 356 -9.05 14.19 -4.57
N LYS A 357 -8.78 15.35 -5.17
CA LYS A 357 -8.08 15.41 -6.46
C LYS A 357 -6.62 15.03 -6.22
N LEU A 358 -6.21 13.91 -6.78
CA LEU A 358 -4.84 13.42 -6.77
C LEU A 358 -4.27 13.46 -8.18
N ASN A 359 -3.00 13.84 -8.31
CA ASN A 359 -2.31 13.84 -9.60
C ASN A 359 -1.36 12.64 -9.70
N ILE A 360 -1.08 12.22 -10.93
CA ILE A 360 0.03 11.29 -11.20
C ILE A 360 1.32 12.07 -11.01
N ASP A 361 2.27 11.49 -10.27
CA ASP A 361 3.60 12.07 -10.14
C ASP A 361 4.40 11.79 -11.41
N SER A 362 4.48 12.79 -12.30
CA SER A 362 5.15 12.68 -13.60
C SER A 362 6.64 12.36 -13.49
N ASP A 363 7.27 12.68 -12.37
CA ASP A 363 8.70 12.51 -12.17
C ASP A 363 9.04 11.16 -11.52
N PHE A 364 8.02 10.39 -11.14
CA PHE A 364 8.17 9.09 -10.49
C PHE A 364 7.42 8.00 -11.27
N VAL A 365 8.08 7.40 -12.26
CA VAL A 365 7.48 6.33 -13.07
C VAL A 365 7.24 5.10 -12.19
N SER A 366 5.98 4.74 -11.97
CA SER A 366 5.56 3.56 -11.22
C SER A 366 4.10 3.22 -11.55
N MET A 367 3.61 2.09 -11.05
CA MET A 367 2.17 1.83 -11.08
C MET A 367 1.46 2.85 -10.19
N GLN A 368 0.62 3.69 -10.81
CA GLN A 368 -0.12 4.77 -10.17
C GLN A 368 -1.56 4.80 -10.71
N GLY A 369 -2.46 5.37 -9.92
CA GLY A 369 -3.90 5.34 -10.21
C GLY A 369 -4.58 4.07 -9.68
N ASN A 370 -5.89 4.15 -9.51
CA ASN A 370 -6.74 3.06 -9.03
C ASN A 370 -8.04 2.90 -9.85
N HIS A 371 -8.18 3.68 -10.92
CA HIS A 371 -9.36 3.72 -11.77
C HIS A 371 -8.97 3.86 -13.24
N MET A 372 -9.79 3.33 -14.15
CA MET A 372 -9.55 3.39 -15.59
C MET A 372 -10.78 3.96 -16.31
N ILE A 373 -10.55 4.90 -17.22
CA ILE A 373 -11.56 5.51 -18.10
C ILE A 373 -11.25 5.29 -19.57
#